data_AF-A0A1Y6HIP3-F1
#
_entry.id   AF-A0A1Y6HIP3-F1
#
_cell.length_a   1.000
_cell.length_b   1.000
_cell.length_c   1.000
_cell.angle_alpha   90.00
_cell.angle_beta   90.00
_cell.angle_gamma   90.00
#
_symmetry.space_group_name_H-M   'P 1'
#
loop_
_entity.id
_entity.type
_entity.pdbx_description
1 polymer ?
#
loop_
_entity_poly.entity_id
_entity_poly.type
_entity_poly.pdbx_seq_one_letter_code
_entity_poly.pdbx_strand_id
1 'polypeptide(L)'
;MIISPPFLIARNATEAEDSWLARAMPLADSGTYPVSELLGWHGGIHLRAPSAGTGTEPIRAIADGTIAYVRQPTQQSDSHALNYLGWTDDGCVVLQHDTSIGADDTTETDTPRVS
;
A
#
# COMPACT_ATOMS: atom_id res chain seq x y z
N MET A 1 8.87 -12.24 -9.41
CA MET A 1 8.27 -10.98 -8.88
C MET A 1 8.76 -10.69 -7.46
N ILE A 2 9.27 -9.49 -7.19
CA ILE A 2 9.63 -9.02 -5.83
C ILE A 2 8.65 -7.90 -5.47
N ILE A 3 7.96 -8.03 -4.34
CA ILE A 3 7.11 -6.98 -3.77
C ILE A 3 7.85 -6.37 -2.57
N SER A 4 8.05 -5.06 -2.58
CA SER A 4 8.66 -4.31 -1.49
C SER A 4 7.59 -3.71 -0.55
N PRO A 5 7.94 -3.33 0.69
CA PRO A 5 7.08 -2.46 1.48
C PRO A 5 6.90 -1.08 0.79
N PRO A 6 5.75 -0.40 1.01
CA PRO A 6 5.48 0.92 0.42
C PRO A 6 6.27 2.06 1.07
N PHE A 7 6.71 1.91 2.32
CA PHE A 7 7.55 2.92 3.00
C PHE A 7 9.01 2.45 3.02
N LEU A 8 9.91 3.27 2.47
CA LEU A 8 11.33 2.97 2.44
C LEU A 8 12.06 3.70 3.57
N ILE A 9 12.08 3.07 4.74
CA ILE A 9 12.70 3.63 5.95
C ILE A 9 14.12 3.10 6.17
N ALA A 10 14.95 3.89 6.85
CA ALA A 10 16.29 3.48 7.22
C ALA A 10 16.26 2.19 8.07
N ARG A 11 17.13 1.25 7.69
CA ARG A 11 17.37 0.00 8.43
C ARG A 11 18.45 0.22 9.47
N ASN A 12 18.23 -0.25 10.69
CA ASN A 12 19.26 -0.19 11.72
C ASN A 12 20.29 -1.31 11.49
N ALA A 13 21.56 -1.07 11.83
CA ALA A 13 22.69 -1.93 11.44
C ALA A 13 22.57 -3.42 11.84
N THR A 14 21.81 -3.73 12.90
CA THR A 14 21.65 -5.09 13.43
C THR A 14 20.18 -5.53 13.48
N GLU A 15 19.31 -4.86 12.72
CA GLU A 15 17.88 -5.12 12.77
C GLU A 15 17.50 -6.34 11.93
N ALA A 16 16.80 -7.28 12.56
CA ALA A 16 16.19 -8.41 11.88
C ALA A 16 15.21 -7.95 10.80
N GLU A 17 15.13 -8.69 9.70
CA GLU A 17 14.32 -8.30 8.54
C GLU A 17 12.85 -8.11 8.90
N ASP A 18 12.25 -9.04 9.66
CA ASP A 18 10.87 -8.92 10.11
C ASP A 18 10.61 -7.69 10.97
N SER A 19 11.59 -7.28 11.79
CA SER A 19 11.49 -6.08 12.62
C SER A 19 11.54 -4.81 11.77
N TRP A 20 12.42 -4.79 10.76
CA TRP A 20 12.46 -3.70 9.80
C TRP A 20 11.15 -3.63 8.99
N LEU A 21 10.66 -4.77 8.52
CA LEU A 21 9.43 -4.86 7.74
C LEU A 21 8.21 -4.40 8.55
N ALA A 22 8.11 -4.76 9.83
CA ALA A 22 7.06 -4.29 10.72
C ALA A 22 7.06 -2.76 10.90
N ARG A 23 8.24 -2.12 10.91
CA ARG A 23 8.34 -0.65 10.93
C ARG A 23 8.05 -0.02 9.58
N ALA A 24 8.38 -0.71 8.49
CA ALA A 24 8.13 -0.27 7.11
C ALA A 24 6.66 -0.50 6.68
N MET A 25 5.90 -1.30 7.42
CA MET A 25 4.48 -1.57 7.19
C MET A 25 3.70 -1.58 8.52
N PRO A 26 3.70 -0.48 9.29
CA PRO A 26 3.00 -0.48 10.56
C PRO A 26 1.50 -0.43 10.31
N LEU A 27 0.79 -1.41 10.84
CA LEU A 27 -0.66 -1.54 10.67
C LEU A 27 -1.37 -0.30 11.24
N ALA A 28 -2.39 0.16 10.52
CA ALA A 28 -3.34 1.12 11.07
C ALA A 28 -4.24 0.45 12.13
N ASP A 29 -4.99 1.25 12.89
CA ASP A 29 -5.83 0.74 13.98
C ASP A 29 -7.05 -0.06 13.44
N SER A 30 -7.34 0.02 12.15
CA SER A 30 -8.42 -0.70 11.46
C SER A 30 -8.08 -1.00 9.99
N GLY A 31 -8.92 -1.78 9.29
CA GLY A 31 -8.74 -2.10 7.88
C GLY A 31 -7.88 -3.34 7.64
N THR A 32 -8.14 -4.42 8.37
CA THR A 32 -7.41 -5.69 8.23
C THR A 32 -7.93 -6.52 7.05
N TYR A 33 -7.04 -7.30 6.44
CA TYR A 33 -7.37 -8.32 5.44
C TYR A 33 -7.65 -9.68 6.12
N PRO A 34 -8.55 -10.55 5.59
CA PRO A 34 -9.50 -10.31 4.50
C PRO A 34 -10.84 -9.75 4.97
N VAL A 35 -11.06 -9.71 6.29
CA VAL A 35 -12.28 -9.22 6.92
C VAL A 35 -11.89 -8.16 7.94
N SER A 36 -12.60 -7.03 7.89
CA SER A 36 -12.36 -5.87 8.76
C SER A 36 -13.56 -5.69 9.72
N GLU A 37 -13.70 -4.49 10.26
CA GLU A 37 -14.80 -4.09 11.14
C GLU A 37 -16.17 -4.49 10.57
N LEU A 38 -17.10 -4.83 11.47
CA LEU A 38 -18.47 -5.23 11.14
C LEU A 38 -18.56 -6.47 10.22
N LEU A 39 -17.52 -7.32 10.22
CA LEU A 39 -17.44 -8.53 9.39
C LEU A 39 -17.49 -8.25 7.87
N GLY A 40 -17.13 -7.03 7.47
CA GLY A 40 -17.05 -6.64 6.07
C GLY A 40 -15.81 -7.19 5.38
N TRP A 41 -15.96 -7.66 4.14
CA TRP A 41 -14.82 -8.02 3.29
C TRP A 41 -13.95 -6.79 3.01
N HIS A 42 -12.63 -6.99 3.06
CA HIS A 42 -11.63 -5.94 2.87
C HIS A 42 -10.52 -6.43 1.94
N GLY A 43 -10.28 -5.71 0.84
CA GLY A 43 -9.39 -6.15 -0.24
C GLY A 43 -7.89 -5.96 0.03
N GLY A 44 -7.50 -5.44 1.19
CA GLY A 44 -6.11 -5.17 1.52
C GLY A 44 -5.90 -4.86 3.00
N ILE A 45 -4.76 -4.28 3.34
CA ILE A 45 -4.46 -3.79 4.70
C ILE A 45 -4.29 -2.27 4.68
N HIS A 46 -4.71 -1.60 5.74
CA HIS A 46 -4.36 -0.20 5.96
C HIS A 46 -3.05 -0.09 6.74
N LEU A 47 -2.19 0.83 6.30
CA LEU A 47 -0.93 1.14 6.96
C LEU A 47 -0.95 2.58 7.45
N ARG A 48 -0.39 2.80 8.64
CA ARG A 48 -0.10 4.15 9.13
C ARG A 48 1.24 4.59 8.52
N ALA A 49 1.32 5.79 7.97
CA ALA A 49 2.62 6.27 7.48
C ALA A 49 3.58 6.48 8.65
N PRO A 50 4.80 5.91 8.61
CA PRO A 50 5.85 6.21 9.59
C PRO A 50 6.18 7.71 9.62
N SER A 51 6.72 8.21 10.72
CA SER A 51 7.17 9.60 10.81
C SER A 51 8.45 9.82 10.01
N ALA A 52 8.52 10.95 9.28
CA ALA A 52 9.68 11.40 8.50
C ALA A 52 10.03 12.84 8.89
N GLY A 53 10.88 13.02 9.91
CA GLY A 53 11.21 14.34 10.43
C GLY A 53 9.96 15.08 10.94
N THR A 54 9.58 16.16 10.26
CA THR A 54 8.37 16.95 10.59
C THR A 54 7.10 16.47 9.87
N GLY A 55 7.20 15.43 9.03
CA GLY A 55 6.08 14.91 8.23
C GLY A 55 5.92 13.40 8.33
N THR A 56 5.26 12.82 7.33
CA THR A 56 5.06 11.39 7.16
C THR A 56 5.95 10.87 6.02
N GLU A 57 6.35 9.59 6.12
CA GLU A 57 7.12 8.94 5.06
C GLU A 57 6.30 8.85 3.77
N PRO A 58 6.83 9.33 2.64
CA PRO A 58 6.14 9.20 1.36
C PRO A 58 6.14 7.76 0.89
N ILE A 59 5.03 7.33 0.27
CA ILE A 59 4.91 6.00 -0.34
C ILE A 59 5.82 5.87 -1.59
N ARG A 60 6.20 4.64 -1.91
CA ARG A 60 6.88 4.24 -3.16
C ARG A 60 6.07 3.14 -3.83
N ALA A 61 6.26 2.99 -5.14
CA ALA A 61 5.76 1.83 -5.86
C ALA A 61 6.38 0.56 -5.23
N ILE A 62 5.53 -0.41 -4.93
CA ILE A 62 5.92 -1.67 -4.28
C ILE A 62 6.43 -2.73 -5.25
N ALA A 63 6.22 -2.51 -6.55
CA ALA A 63 6.60 -3.38 -7.64
C ALA A 63 6.67 -2.56 -8.93
N ASP A 64 7.34 -3.10 -9.93
CA ASP A 64 7.27 -2.59 -11.30
C ASP A 64 5.84 -2.78 -11.85
N GLY A 65 5.39 -1.82 -12.65
CA GLY A 65 4.05 -1.88 -13.23
C GLY A 65 3.66 -0.60 -13.95
N THR A 66 2.40 -0.56 -14.39
CA THR A 66 1.80 0.60 -15.05
C THR A 66 0.78 1.24 -14.14
N ILE A 67 0.76 2.58 -14.08
CA ILE A 67 -0.32 3.31 -13.41
C ILE A 67 -1.60 3.13 -14.21
N ALA A 68 -2.55 2.37 -13.65
CA ALA A 68 -3.84 2.10 -14.27
C ALA A 68 -4.87 3.19 -13.96
N TYR A 69 -4.75 3.84 -12.79
CA TYR A 69 -5.66 4.90 -12.36
C TYR A 69 -4.98 5.84 -11.37
N VAL A 70 -5.31 7.13 -11.47
CA VAL A 70 -4.94 8.16 -10.49
C VAL A 70 -6.16 9.00 -10.18
N ARG A 71 -6.41 9.19 -8.89
CA ARG A 71 -7.32 10.21 -8.37
C ARG A 71 -6.53 11.25 -7.60
N GLN A 72 -6.61 12.50 -8.02
CA GLN A 72 -6.08 13.62 -7.23
C GLN A 72 -6.93 13.81 -5.98
N PRO A 73 -6.30 14.12 -4.83
CA PRO A 73 -7.04 14.35 -3.60
C PRO A 73 -7.94 15.58 -3.72
N THR A 74 -9.09 15.51 -3.08
CA THR A 74 -9.98 16.66 -2.93
C THR A 74 -9.27 17.75 -2.12
N GLN A 75 -9.47 19.03 -2.46
CA GLN A 75 -8.90 20.11 -1.67
C GLN A 75 -9.60 20.20 -0.30
N GLN A 76 -8.79 20.36 0.75
CA GLN A 76 -9.29 20.48 2.12
C GLN A 76 -10.29 21.63 2.28
N SER A 77 -11.42 21.32 2.90
CA SER A 77 -12.49 22.27 3.21
C SER A 77 -13.26 21.81 4.45
N ASP A 78 -13.51 22.75 5.37
CA ASP A 78 -14.17 22.46 6.65
C ASP A 78 -15.61 21.96 6.49
N SER A 79 -16.28 22.37 5.41
CA SER A 79 -17.67 22.00 5.11
C SER A 79 -17.81 20.73 4.26
N HIS A 80 -16.70 20.11 3.87
CA HIS A 80 -16.71 18.93 3.00
C HIS A 80 -17.06 17.67 3.79
N ALA A 81 -17.74 16.71 3.14
CA ALA A 81 -18.15 15.45 3.78
C ALA A 81 -16.96 14.61 4.31
N LEU A 82 -15.77 14.79 3.74
CA LEU A 82 -14.54 14.11 4.20
C LEU A 82 -13.98 14.67 5.52
N ASN A 83 -14.52 15.79 6.02
CA ASN A 83 -14.12 16.38 7.29
C ASN A 83 -14.96 15.87 8.48
N TYR A 84 -15.45 14.63 8.43
CA TYR A 84 -16.41 14.09 9.40
C TYR A 84 -15.79 13.77 10.77
N LEU A 85 -14.48 13.56 10.86
CA LEU A 85 -13.71 13.36 12.10
C LEU A 85 -12.31 13.99 12.00
N GLY A 86 -12.24 15.16 11.35
CA GLY A 86 -11.01 15.71 10.81
C GLY A 86 -10.85 15.36 9.33
N TRP A 87 -9.91 16.02 8.67
CA TRP A 87 -9.73 15.89 7.22
C TRP A 87 -9.24 14.48 6.85
N THR A 88 -9.99 13.81 5.98
CA THR A 88 -9.59 12.54 5.36
C THR A 88 -9.23 12.79 3.89
N ASP A 89 -8.02 12.38 3.50
CA ASP A 89 -7.57 12.41 2.11
C ASP A 89 -8.22 11.27 1.31
N ASP A 90 -8.56 11.54 0.06
CA ASP A 90 -9.24 10.60 -0.82
C ASP A 90 -8.54 10.42 -2.18
N GLY A 91 -7.29 10.88 -2.27
CA GLY A 91 -6.41 10.60 -3.38
C GLY A 91 -6.03 9.12 -3.43
N CYS A 92 -5.86 8.57 -4.63
CA CYS A 92 -5.39 7.20 -4.77
C CYS A 92 -4.63 6.99 -6.08
N VAL A 93 -3.77 5.97 -6.06
CA VAL A 93 -3.07 5.46 -7.25
C VAL A 93 -3.26 3.96 -7.30
N VAL A 94 -3.69 3.45 -8.45
CA VAL A 94 -3.80 2.00 -8.69
C VAL A 94 -2.72 1.61 -9.69
N LEU A 95 -1.85 0.70 -9.27
CA LEU A 95 -0.83 0.11 -10.13
C LEU A 95 -1.30 -1.25 -10.62
N GLN A 96 -1.30 -1.44 -11.93
CA GLN A 96 -1.39 -2.76 -12.55
C GLN A 96 0.03 -3.33 -12.68
N HIS A 97 0.28 -4.44 -12.02
CA HIS A 97 1.48 -5.25 -12.22
C HIS A 97 1.07 -6.59 -12.84
N ASP A 98 1.96 -7.17 -13.63
CA ASP A 98 1.82 -8.55 -14.10
C ASP A 98 2.55 -9.48 -13.14
N THR A 99 1.97 -10.63 -12.87
CA THR A 99 2.59 -11.68 -12.06
C THR A 99 2.58 -12.99 -12.83
N SER A 100 3.73 -13.66 -12.85
CA SER A 100 3.83 -15.06 -13.25
C SER A 100 3.24 -15.94 -12.15
N ILE A 101 2.48 -16.98 -12.49
CA ILE A 101 1.89 -17.91 -11.50
C ILE A 101 2.78 -19.12 -11.20
N GLY A 102 3.99 -19.14 -11.75
CA GLY A 102 4.98 -20.21 -11.61
C GLY A 102 5.94 -20.21 -12.79
N ALA A 103 6.91 -21.11 -12.76
CA ALA A 103 7.79 -21.37 -13.89
C ALA A 103 7.86 -22.89 -14.12
N ASP A 104 7.78 -23.31 -15.39
CA ASP A 104 8.24 -24.64 -15.78
C ASP A 104 9.75 -24.53 -16.04
N ASP A 105 10.53 -25.00 -15.07
CA ASP A 105 12.00 -24.83 -15.02
C ASP A 105 12.40 -23.34 -14.99
N THR A 106 13.08 -22.81 -16.01
CA THR A 106 13.47 -21.39 -16.10
C THR A 106 12.48 -20.51 -16.88
N THR A 107 11.34 -21.06 -17.32
CA THR A 107 10.38 -20.33 -18.16
C THR A 107 9.16 -19.94 -17.34
N GLU A 108 8.94 -18.64 -17.13
CA GLU A 108 7.76 -18.14 -16.43
C GLU A 108 6.47 -18.44 -17.23
N THR A 109 5.43 -18.87 -16.52
CA THR A 109 4.10 -19.07 -17.06
C THR A 109 3.26 -17.82 -16.79
N ASP A 110 2.93 -17.11 -17.86
CA ASP A 110 2.07 -15.94 -17.83
C ASP A 110 0.58 -16.30 -17.82
N THR A 111 -0.22 -15.50 -17.11
CA THR A 111 -1.67 -15.58 -17.20
C THR A 111 -2.17 -14.75 -18.39
N PRO A 112 -2.98 -15.32 -19.30
CA PRO A 112 -3.55 -14.54 -20.39
C PRO A 112 -4.49 -13.47 -19.82
N ARG A 113 -4.21 -12.20 -20.12
CA ARG A 113 -5.08 -11.07 -19.77
C ARG A 113 -6.42 -11.24 -20.50
N VAL A 114 -7.52 -11.34 -19.76
CA VAL A 114 -8.87 -11.29 -20.34
C VAL A 114 -9.18 -9.83 -20.65
N SER A 115 -9.29 -9.50 -21.94
CA SER A 115 -9.61 -8.17 -22.46
C SER A 115 -11.07 -7.79 -22.26
#